data_AF-A0A927UYA6-F1
#
_entry.id   AF-A0A927UYA6-F1
#
_cell.length_a   1.000
_cell.length_b   1.000
_cell.length_c   1.000
_cell.angle_alpha   90.00
_cell.angle_beta   90.00
_cell.angle_gamma   90.00
#
_symmetry.space_group_name_H-M   'P 1'
#
loop_
_entity.id
_entity.type
_entity.pdbx_description
1 polymer ?
#
loop_
_entity_poly.entity_id
_entity_poly.type
_entity_poly.pdbx_seq_one_letter_code
_entity_poly.pdbx_strand_id
1 'polypeptide(L)' 'MREVTSSKSPKDYLPLVHELEELHSKGIKLTLDGKQTTPENIARECLMSEDSNYMRDYVTDGKGNIVGIDFNKINLRQI' A
#
# COMPACT_ATOMS: atom_id res chain seq x y z
N MET A 1 20.39 -24.45 -6.52
CA MET A 1 19.08 -23.81 -6.77
C MET A 1 19.36 -22.33 -6.96
N ARG A 2 18.99 -21.73 -8.10
CA ARG A 2 19.09 -20.27 -8.29
C ARG A 2 17.75 -19.70 -7.87
N GLU A 3 17.74 -18.83 -6.87
CA GLU A 3 16.57 -18.03 -6.53
C GLU A 3 16.18 -17.25 -7.78
N VAL A 4 14.97 -17.50 -8.28
CA VAL A 4 14.39 -16.70 -9.34
C VAL A 4 14.03 -15.38 -8.68
N THR A 5 14.91 -14.39 -8.77
CA THR A 5 14.56 -13.00 -8.48
C THR A 5 13.49 -12.63 -9.51
N SER A 6 12.22 -12.75 -9.11
CA SER A 6 11.09 -12.33 -9.93
C SER A 6 11.23 -10.82 -10.09
N SER A 7 11.76 -10.39 -11.23
CA SER A 7 11.86 -8.98 -11.60
C SER A 7 10.43 -8.47 -11.76
N LYS A 8 9.88 -7.83 -10.72
CA LYS A 8 8.54 -7.28 -10.75
C LYS A 8 8.45 -6.26 -11.88
N SER A 9 7.54 -6.49 -12.80
CA SER A 9 7.32 -5.67 -13.98
C SER A 9 6.29 -4.58 -13.68
N PRO A 10 6.23 -3.50 -14.48
CA PRO A 10 5.24 -2.45 -14.26
C PRO A 10 3.78 -2.91 -14.33
N LYS A 11 3.52 -4.06 -14.94
CA LYS A 11 2.16 -4.63 -15.04
C LYS A 11 1.69 -5.22 -13.72
N ASP A 12 2.61 -5.59 -12.84
CA ASP A 12 2.31 -6.30 -11.59
C ASP A 12 1.70 -5.38 -10.53
N TYR A 13 1.78 -4.06 -10.71
CA TYR A 13 1.21 -3.07 -9.79
C TYR A 13 -0.05 -2.36 -10.31
N LEU A 14 -0.39 -2.51 -11.60
CA LEU A 14 -1.60 -1.93 -12.18
C LEU A 14 -2.89 -2.32 -11.43
N PRO A 15 -3.09 -3.59 -10.99
CA PRO A 15 -4.27 -3.95 -10.22
C PRO A 15 -4.37 -3.19 -8.89
N LEU A 16 -3.25 -3.02 -8.19
CA LEU A 16 -3.22 -2.29 -6.92
C LEU A 16 -3.44 -0.79 -7.14
N VAL A 17 -2.89 -0.22 -8.22
CA VAL A 17 -3.16 1.19 -8.57
C VAL A 17 -4.64 1.41 -8.84
N HIS A 18 -5.28 0.57 -9.64
CA HIS A 18 -6.72 0.71 -9.92
C HIS A 18 -7.58 0.55 -8.64
N GLU A 19 -7.25 -0.42 -7.76
CA GLU A 19 -7.93 -0.56 -6.47
C GLU A 19 -7.84 0.73 -5.65
N LEU A 20 -6.65 1.32 -5.57
CA LEU A 20 -6.40 2.54 -4.80
C LEU A 20 -7.04 3.77 -5.44
N GLU A 21 -7.06 3.89 -6.76
CA GLU A 21 -7.78 4.94 -7.48
C GLU A 21 -9.29 4.88 -7.23
N GLU A 22 -9.88 3.68 -7.25
CA GLU A 22 -11.29 3.49 -6.93
C GLU A 22 -11.60 3.93 -5.50
N LEU A 23 -10.76 3.53 -4.53
CA LEU A 23 -10.92 3.93 -3.13
C LEU A 23 -10.77 5.44 -2.97
N HIS A 24 -9.75 6.03 -3.59
CA HIS A 24 -9.51 7.47 -3.55
C HIS A 24 -10.67 8.26 -4.18
N SER A 25 -11.23 7.79 -5.30
CA SER A 25 -12.41 8.41 -5.94
C SER A 25 -13.68 8.36 -5.08
N LYS A 26 -13.78 7.37 -4.19
CA LYS A 26 -14.86 7.26 -3.17
C LYS A 26 -14.61 8.15 -1.95
N GLY A 27 -13.54 8.95 -1.94
CA GLY A 27 -13.18 9.85 -0.84
C GLY A 27 -12.40 9.17 0.28
N ILE A 28 -11.92 7.93 0.09
CA ILE A 28 -11.06 7.26 1.07
C ILE A 28 -9.68 7.90 1.03
N LYS A 29 -9.22 8.40 2.18
CA LYS A 29 -7.88 8.98 2.30
C LYS A 29 -6.82 7.89 2.25
N LEU A 30 -5.81 8.07 1.41
CA LEU A 30 -4.68 7.15 1.30
C LEU A 30 -3.42 7.79 1.87
N THR A 31 -2.74 7.07 2.77
CA THR A 31 -1.47 7.51 3.36
C THR A 31 -0.43 6.39 3.33
N LEU A 32 0.84 6.79 3.33
CA LEU A 32 2.00 5.92 3.44
C LEU A 32 2.85 6.46 4.60
N ASP A 33 3.06 5.64 5.63
CA ASP A 33 3.68 6.03 6.90
C ASP A 33 3.09 7.34 7.46
N GLY A 34 1.76 7.44 7.48
CA GLY A 34 1.00 8.59 7.96
C GLY A 34 1.02 9.83 7.04
N LYS A 35 1.71 9.79 5.89
CA LYS A 35 1.79 10.91 4.94
C LYS A 35 0.84 10.68 3.76
N GLN A 36 0.05 11.70 3.42
CA GLN A 36 -0.81 11.65 2.24
C GLN A 36 0.04 11.54 0.98
N THR A 37 -0.34 10.61 0.11
CA THR A 37 0.39 10.30 -1.11
C THR A 37 -0.58 9.81 -2.20
N THR A 38 -0.05 9.45 -3.37
CA THR A 38 -0.84 9.00 -4.51
C THR A 38 -0.94 7.47 -4.57
N PRO A 39 -2.01 6.91 -5.17
CA PRO A 39 -2.14 5.48 -5.47
C PRO A 39 -0.88 4.85 -6.08
N GLU A 40 -0.27 5.51 -7.05
CA GLU A 40 0.90 5.01 -7.78
C GLU A 40 2.13 4.92 -6.87
N ASN A 41 2.33 5.92 -6.00
CA ASN A 41 3.44 5.91 -5.05
C ASN A 41 3.28 4.79 -4.01
N ILE A 42 2.06 4.56 -3.50
CA ILE A 42 1.79 3.46 -2.59
C ILE A 42 2.08 2.12 -3.27
N ALA A 43 1.56 1.91 -4.48
CA ALA A 43 1.76 0.66 -5.20
C ALA A 43 3.24 0.41 -5.52
N ARG A 44 3.98 1.47 -5.88
CA ARG A 44 5.44 1.41 -6.09
C ARG A 44 6.18 0.98 -4.83
N GLU A 45 5.92 1.60 -3.69
CA GLU A 45 6.62 1.26 -2.43
C GLU A 45 6.22 -0.11 -1.87
N CYS A 46 4.93 -0.48 -1.99
CA CYS A 46 4.40 -1.74 -1.50
C CYS A 46 4.78 -2.95 -2.37
N LEU A 47 5.06 -2.75 -3.65
CA LEU A 47 5.35 -3.86 -4.56
C LEU A 47 6.79 -3.85 -5.07
N MET A 48 7.46 -2.72 -5.29
CA MET A 48 8.80 -2.71 -5.90
C MET A 48 9.95 -2.66 -4.92
N SER A 49 9.71 -2.23 -3.67
CA SER A 49 10.76 -2.21 -2.67
C SER A 49 11.19 -3.63 -2.31
N GLU A 50 12.49 -3.92 -2.30
CA GLU A 50 13.00 -5.21 -1.80
C GLU A 50 12.65 -5.41 -0.31
N ASP A 51 12.42 -4.31 0.40
CA ASP A 51 11.91 -4.25 1.77
C ASP A 51 10.39 -3.96 1.83
N SER A 52 9.61 -4.53 0.89
CA SER A 52 8.15 -4.35 0.82
C SER A 52 7.43 -5.05 1.98
N ASN A 53 7.56 -4.51 3.19
CA ASN A 53 6.92 -5.00 4.41
C ASN A 53 5.84 -4.01 4.86
N TYR A 54 4.93 -3.61 3.97
CA TYR A 54 3.85 -2.70 4.33
C TYR A 54 2.57 -3.47 4.70
N MET A 55 1.90 -3.03 5.75
CA MET A 55 0.54 -3.45 6.06
C MET A 55 -0.44 -2.29 5.94
N ARG A 56 -1.69 -2.63 5.63
CA ARG A 56 -2.82 -1.69 5.53
C ARG A 56 -3.54 -1.59 6.86
N ASP A 57 -3.56 -0.39 7.44
CA ASP A 57 -4.38 -0.04 8.60
C ASP A 57 -5.63 0.71 8.14
N TYR A 58 -6.81 0.24 8.54
CA TYR A 58 -8.08 0.88 8.20
C TYR A 58 -8.43 1.96 9.23
N VAL A 59 -8.63 3.18 8.75
CA VAL A 59 -9.04 4.32 9.57
C VAL A 59 -10.55 4.48 9.48
N THR A 60 -11.23 4.59 10.63
CA THR A 60 -12.69 4.75 10.70
C THR A 60 -13.12 6.10 11.27
N ASP A 61 -14.33 6.55 10.93
CA ASP A 61 -14.95 7.79 11.44
C ASP A 61 -15.52 7.67 12.86
N GLY A 62 -15.22 6.59 13.59
CA GLY A 62 -15.80 6.28 14.90
C GLY A 62 -17.24 5.73 14.86
N LYS A 63 -17.90 5.74 13.69
CA LYS A 63 -19.20 5.07 13.46
C LYS A 63 -19.03 3.71 12.76
N GLY A 64 -17.79 3.32 12.50
CA GLY A 64 -17.42 2.08 11.82
C GLY A 64 -17.30 2.21 10.30
N ASN A 65 -17.47 3.41 9.73
CA ASN A 65 -17.23 3.62 8.29
C ASN A 65 -15.75 3.82 8.05
N ILE A 66 -15.19 3.12 7.07
CA ILE A 66 -13.81 3.32 6.63
C ILE A 66 -13.74 4.67 5.92
N VAL A 67 -12.85 5.54 6.39
CA VAL A 67 -12.57 6.87 5.82
C VAL A 67 -11.13 7.02 5.33
N GLY A 68 -10.27 6.06 5.66
CA GLY A 68 -8.89 6.06 5.20
C GLY A 68 -8.22 4.72 5.29
N ILE A 69 -7.10 4.59 4.58
CA ILE A 69 -6.20 3.46 4.62
C ILE A 69 -4.78 4.01 4.74
N ASP A 70 -4.07 3.58 5.79
CA ASP A 70 -2.67 3.92 6.01
C ASP A 70 -1.79 2.70 5.75
N PHE A 71 -0.79 2.88 4.88
CA PHE A 71 0.18 1.84 4.58
C PHE A 71 1.41 2.06 5.46
N ASN A 72 1.58 1.22 6.47
CA ASN A 72 2.65 1.35 7.45
C ASN A 72 3.72 0.30 7.24
N LYS A 73 4.99 0.74 7.17
CA LYS A 73 6.12 -0.19 7.09
C LYS A 73 6.28 -0.93 8.42
N ILE A 74 6.26 -2.25 8.35
CA ILE A 74 6.51 -3.13 9.47
C ILE A 74 7.97 -3.58 9.44
N ASN A 75 8.64 -3.39 10.57
CA ASN A 75 9.95 -3.96 10.81
C ASN A 75 9.78 -5.27 11.60
N LEU A 76 9.97 -6.41 10.93
CA LEU A 76 9.89 -7.76 11.55
C LEU A 76 11.09 -8.11 12.47
N ARG A 77 11.83 -7.11 12.96
CA ARG A 77 12.97 -7.30 13.88
C ARG A 77 12.72 -6.58 15.20
N GLN A 78 11.77 -7.06 15.98
CA GLN A 78 11.73 -6.86 17.43
C GLN A 78 11.19 -8.13 18.10
N ILE A 79 12.04 -9.14 18.20
CA ILE A 79 11.98 -10.21 19.21
C ILE A 79 13.41 -10.47 19.67
#